data_AF-A0A7C2J3K9-F1
#
_entry.id   AF-A0A7C2J3K9-F1
#
_cell.length_a   1.000
_cell.length_b   1.000
_cell.length_c   1.000
_cell.angle_alpha   90.00
_cell.angle_beta   90.00
_cell.angle_gamma   90.00
#
_symmetry.space_group_name_H-M   'P 1'
#
loop_
_entity.id
_entity.type
_entity.pdbx_description
1 polymer ?
#
loop_
_entity_poly.entity_id
_entity_poly.type
_entity_poly.pdbx_seq_one_letter_code
_entity_poly.pdbx_strand_id
1 'polypeptide(L)'
;MISTVAINPALLSTGHGVWEHAGGRSFTNTVISLRFNPDGTYAGTEKVTRNIELDSSGDEFTSINSSEIADPAGNVIRTGCSTVTAHRLE
;
A
#
# COMPACT_ATOMS: atom_id res chain seq x y z
N MET A 1 7.45 13.21 19.51
CA MET A 1 6.63 13.97 18.55
C MET A 1 6.39 13.05 17.36
N ILE A 2 5.22 12.41 17.24
CA ILE A 2 4.88 11.59 16.07
C ILE A 2 4.27 12.56 15.07
N SER A 3 5.05 12.95 14.06
CA SER A 3 4.51 13.71 12.92
C SER A 3 3.82 12.71 12.00
N THR A 4 2.50 12.58 12.12
CA THR A 4 1.67 12.06 11.04
C THR A 4 1.69 13.09 9.92
N VAL A 5 2.71 13.03 9.05
CA VAL A 5 2.65 13.73 7.78
C VAL A 5 1.54 13.06 6.98
N ALA A 6 0.35 13.65 7.03
CA ALA A 6 -0.72 13.31 6.11
C ALA A 6 -0.17 13.58 4.71
N ILE A 7 0.14 12.52 3.96
CA ILE A 7 0.46 12.64 2.55
C ILE A 7 -0.83 13.12 1.91
N ASN A 8 -0.84 14.34 1.36
CA ASN A 8 -1.97 14.82 0.59
C ASN A 8 -2.23 13.77 -0.52
N PRO A 9 -3.40 13.10 -0.56
CA PRO A 9 -3.65 12.05 -1.54
C PRO A 9 -3.59 12.56 -2.99
N ALA A 10 -3.68 13.88 -3.21
CA ALA A 10 -3.40 14.51 -4.50
C ALA A 10 -1.93 14.35 -4.98
N LEU A 11 -1.02 13.88 -4.13
CA LEU A 11 0.39 13.66 -4.44
C LEU A 11 0.72 12.20 -4.81
N LEU A 12 -0.29 11.35 -4.91
CA LEU A 12 -0.16 9.96 -5.36
C LEU A 12 -0.95 9.75 -6.65
N SER A 13 -0.36 9.06 -7.62
CA SER A 13 -1.13 8.56 -8.75
C SER A 13 -2.04 7.41 -8.33
N THR A 14 -2.98 7.06 -9.22
CA THR A 14 -3.59 5.72 -9.19
C THR A 14 -2.49 4.66 -9.10
N GLY A 15 -2.70 3.68 -8.22
CA GLY A 15 -1.80 2.55 -8.05
C GLY A 15 -2.09 1.45 -9.06
N HIS A 16 -1.04 0.87 -9.62
CA HIS A 16 -1.11 -0.30 -10.50
C HIS A 16 -0.48 -1.50 -9.80
N GLY A 17 -1.09 -2.67 -9.93
CA GLY A 17 -0.66 -3.82 -9.15
C GLY A 17 -1.10 -5.16 -9.70
N VAL A 18 -0.60 -6.18 -9.04
CA VAL A 18 -0.94 -7.59 -9.28
C VAL A 18 -1.35 -8.23 -7.96
N TRP A 19 -2.12 -9.30 -8.04
CA TRP A 19 -2.55 -10.07 -6.90
C TRP A 19 -2.50 -11.56 -7.22
N GLU A 20 -2.38 -12.38 -6.19
CA GLU A 20 -2.49 -13.82 -6.28
C GLU A 20 -3.27 -14.38 -5.08
N HIS A 21 -3.92 -15.53 -5.31
CA HIS A 21 -4.47 -16.34 -4.24
C HIS A 21 -3.33 -17.17 -3.65
N ALA A 22 -3.04 -16.97 -2.36
CA ALA A 22 -1.93 -17.60 -1.66
C ALA A 22 -2.32 -18.95 -1.01
N GLY A 23 -3.56 -19.42 -1.25
CA GLY A 23 -4.13 -20.63 -0.68
C GLY A 23 -5.12 -20.34 0.45
N GLY A 24 -6.06 -21.26 0.67
CA GLY A 24 -7.09 -21.10 1.70
C GLY A 24 -7.87 -19.79 1.55
N ARG A 25 -7.82 -18.95 2.59
CA ARG A 25 -8.44 -17.61 2.63
C ARG A 25 -7.40 -16.48 2.56
N SER A 26 -6.19 -16.81 2.13
CA SER A 26 -5.08 -15.89 2.04
C SER A 26 -4.90 -15.35 0.63
N PHE A 27 -4.61 -14.06 0.52
CA PHE A 27 -4.29 -13.38 -0.73
C PHE A 27 -3.04 -12.54 -0.53
N THR A 28 -2.29 -12.33 -1.60
CA THR A 28 -1.19 -11.37 -1.61
C THR A 28 -1.39 -10.40 -2.76
N ASN A 29 -1.14 -9.12 -2.51
CA ASN A 29 -1.08 -8.14 -3.59
C ASN A 29 0.11 -7.20 -3.46
N THR A 30 0.55 -6.68 -4.59
CA THR A 30 1.55 -5.61 -4.66
C THR A 30 1.02 -4.52 -5.55
N VAL A 31 1.06 -3.27 -5.06
CA VAL A 31 0.62 -2.07 -5.78
C VAL A 31 1.76 -1.06 -5.78
N ILE A 32 1.98 -0.42 -6.93
CA ILE A 32 2.94 0.69 -7.09
C ILE A 32 2.18 1.95 -7.51
N SER A 33 2.44 3.06 -6.84
CA SER A 33 1.96 4.39 -7.19
C SER A 33 3.13 5.35 -7.39
N LEU A 34 2.96 6.33 -8.28
CA LEU A 34 3.89 7.44 -8.44
C LEU A 34 3.63 8.47 -7.34
N ARG A 35 4.70 9.05 -6.82
CA ARG A 35 4.68 10.15 -5.85
C ARG A 35 5.08 11.46 -6.51
N PHE A 36 4.47 12.54 -6.08
CA PHE A 36 4.76 13.88 -6.55
C PHE A 36 5.09 14.82 -5.39
N ASN A 37 5.95 15.81 -5.65
CA ASN A 37 6.16 16.94 -4.77
C ASN A 37 4.97 17.91 -4.85
N PRO A 38 4.81 18.86 -3.90
CA PRO A 38 3.74 19.85 -3.95
C PRO A 38 3.70 20.71 -5.22
N ASP A 39 4.84 20.87 -5.92
CA ASP A 39 4.95 21.56 -7.19
C ASP A 39 4.59 20.70 -8.42
N GLY A 40 4.18 19.44 -8.20
CA GLY A 40 3.83 18.48 -9.23
C GLY A 40 5.02 17.74 -9.86
N THR A 41 6.26 18.03 -9.44
CA THR A 41 7.43 17.29 -9.94
C THR A 41 7.46 15.86 -9.40
N TYR A 42 7.97 14.93 -10.21
CA TYR A 42 8.06 13.52 -9.84
C TYR A 42 9.02 13.31 -8.65
N ALA A 43 8.52 12.67 -7.59
CA ALA A 43 9.23 12.47 -6.32
C ALA A 43 9.63 11.00 -6.08
N GLY A 44 9.37 10.10 -7.03
CA GLY A 44 9.67 8.67 -6.92
C GLY A 44 8.41 7.81 -6.81
N THR A 45 8.52 6.61 -6.24
CA THR A 45 7.41 5.66 -6.14
C THR A 45 7.11 5.25 -4.72
N GLU A 46 5.87 4.83 -4.47
CA GLU A 46 5.50 4.02 -3.30
C GLU A 46 5.06 2.64 -3.79
N LYS A 47 5.69 1.60 -3.26
CA LYS A 47 5.30 0.21 -3.45
C LYS A 47 4.72 -0.31 -2.14
N VAL A 48 3.53 -0.88 -2.18
CA VAL A 48 2.89 -1.54 -1.03
C VAL A 48 2.65 -3.00 -1.36
N THR A 49 3.16 -3.89 -0.51
CA THR A 49 2.86 -5.32 -0.54
C THR A 49 1.95 -5.65 0.64
N ARG A 50 0.90 -6.43 0.41
CA ARG A 50 -0.07 -6.81 1.45
C ARG A 50 -0.24 -8.31 1.47
N ASN A 51 -0.24 -8.88 2.67
CA ASN A 51 -0.67 -10.23 2.95
C ASN A 51 -2.04 -10.14 3.63
N ILE A 52 -3.07 -10.60 2.95
CA ILE A 52 -4.48 -10.46 3.34
C ILE A 52 -4.98 -11.83 3.77
N GLU A 53 -5.69 -11.90 4.89
CA GLU A 53 -6.41 -13.08 5.36
C GLU A 53 -7.88 -12.73 5.55
N LEU A 54 -8.77 -13.48 4.89
CA LEU A 54 -10.20 -13.39 5.15
C LEU A 54 -10.57 -14.22 6.38
N ASP A 55 -11.56 -13.75 7.12
CA ASP A 55 -12.17 -14.52 8.19
C ASP A 55 -12.96 -15.73 7.64
N SER A 56 -13.51 -16.57 8.53
CA SER A 56 -14.24 -17.77 8.10
C SER A 56 -15.50 -17.49 7.28
N SER A 57 -16.15 -16.35 7.47
CA SER A 57 -17.32 -15.95 6.69
C SER A 57 -16.92 -15.42 5.30
N GLY A 58 -15.72 -14.84 5.20
CA GLY A 58 -15.25 -14.13 4.02
C GLY A 58 -15.74 -12.69 3.97
N ASP A 59 -16.42 -12.21 5.01
CA ASP A 59 -16.98 -10.85 5.07
C ASP A 59 -16.05 -9.87 5.79
N GLU A 60 -15.03 -10.37 6.49
CA GLU A 60 -13.98 -9.55 7.09
C GLU A 60 -12.61 -9.94 6.55
N PHE A 61 -11.69 -8.98 6.53
CA PHE A 61 -10.27 -9.26 6.29
C PHE A 61 -9.36 -8.52 7.25
N THR A 62 -8.22 -9.14 7.55
CA THR A 62 -7.04 -8.49 8.13
C THR A 62 -5.90 -8.55 7.13
N SER A 63 -5.10 -7.49 7.02
CA SER A 63 -3.88 -7.52 6.22
C SER A 63 -2.68 -6.94 6.96
N ILE A 64 -1.52 -7.56 6.76
CA ILE A 64 -0.21 -7.03 7.15
C ILE A 64 0.45 -6.50 5.89
N ASN A 65 0.86 -5.23 5.92
CA ASN A 65 1.38 -4.53 4.77
C ASN A 65 2.80 -4.07 5.03
N SER A 66 3.65 -4.18 4.02
CA SER A 66 4.93 -3.47 3.95
C SER A 66 4.87 -2.42 2.85
N SER A 67 5.48 -1.25 3.09
CA SER A 67 5.66 -0.22 2.08
C SER A 67 7.12 0.16 1.92
N GLU A 68 7.48 0.43 0.68
CA GLU A 68 8.78 0.95 0.27
C GLU A 68 8.56 2.22 -0.53
N ILE A 69 9.25 3.28 -0.12
CA ILE A 69 9.26 4.55 -0.85
C ILE A 69 10.64 4.73 -1.43
N ALA A 70 10.68 4.84 -2.75
CA ALA A 70 11.89 5.09 -3.50
C ALA A 70 11.95 6.53 -4.00
N ASP A 71 13.16 7.06 -4.15
CA ASP A 71 13.43 8.30 -4.87
C ASP A 71 13.29 8.11 -6.41
N PRO A 72 13.40 9.17 -7.23
CA PRO A 72 13.33 9.05 -8.69
C PRO A 72 14.40 8.16 -9.32
N ALA A 73 15.52 7.92 -8.64
CA ALA A 73 16.59 7.02 -9.11
C ALA A 73 16.33 5.56 -8.72
N GLY A 74 15.26 5.27 -7.96
CA GLY A 74 14.88 3.93 -7.51
C GLY A 74 15.52 3.51 -6.19
N ASN A 75 16.23 4.41 -5.49
CA ASN A 75 16.79 4.09 -4.18
C ASN A 75 15.69 4.14 -3.12
N VAL A 76 15.55 3.08 -2.31
CA VAL A 76 14.61 3.09 -1.18
C VAL A 76 15.09 4.07 -0.12
N ILE A 77 14.29 5.12 0.09
CA ILE A 77 14.56 6.20 1.05
C ILE A 77 13.72 6.08 2.33
N ARG A 78 12.66 5.25 2.31
CA ARG A 78 11.86 4.96 3.50
C ARG A 78 11.15 3.62 3.36
N THR A 79 11.02 2.89 4.47
CA THR A 79 10.14 1.73 4.59
C THR A 79 9.08 1.98 5.66
N GLY A 80 7.99 1.22 5.59
CA GLY A 80 6.91 1.26 6.57
C GLY A 80 6.17 -0.06 6.67
N CYS A 81 5.42 -0.22 7.75
CA CYS A 81 4.50 -1.34 7.92
C CYS A 81 3.14 -0.81 8.41
N SER A 82 2.06 -1.50 8.04
CA SER A 82 0.72 -1.21 8.57
C SER A 82 -0.11 -2.48 8.68
N THR A 83 -1.11 -2.43 9.56
CA THR A 83 -2.16 -3.44 9.66
C THR A 83 -3.48 -2.81 9.24
N VAL A 84 -4.25 -3.50 8.40
CA VAL A 84 -5.58 -3.07 7.97
C VAL A 84 -6.60 -4.12 8.37
N THR A 85 -7.75 -3.68 8.84
CA THR A 85 -8.94 -4.50 9.02
C THR A 85 -10.08 -3.87 8.22
N ALA A 86 -10.85 -4.66 7.47
CA ALA A 86 -12.01 -4.14 6.77
C ALA A 86 -13.13 -5.18 6.65
N HIS A 87 -14.32 -4.68 6.35
CA HIS A 87 -15.53 -5.46 6.09
C HIS A 87 -15.93 -5.35 4.63
N ARG A 88 -16.50 -6.43 4.07
CA ARG A 88 -17.04 -6.50 2.72
C ARG A 88 -18.19 -5.51 2.57
N LEU A 89 -18.26 -4.82 1.43
CA LEU A 89 -19.42 -3.98 1.12
C LEU A 89 -20.60 -4.87 0.68
N GLU A 90 -21.81 -4.53 1.12
CA GLU A 90 -23.07 -5.18 0.72
C GLU A 90 -23.46 -4.86 -0.74
#